data_AF-A0A7S0U709-F1
#
_entry.id   AF-A0A7S0U709-F1
#
_cell.length_a   1.000
_cell.length_b   1.000
_cell.length_c   1.000
_cell.angle_alpha   90.00
_cell.angle_beta   90.00
_cell.angle_gamma   90.00
#
_symmetry.space_group_name_H-M   'P 1'
#
loop_
_entity.id
_entity.type
_entity.pdbx_description
1 polymer ?
#
loop_
_entity_poly.entity_id
_entity_poly.type
_entity_poly.pdbx_seq_one_letter_code
_entity_poly.pdbx_strand_id
1 'polypeptide(L)'
;VVEPLYEYPPAAPVDGLPVGSGFRVIYMDAQIVVVEKASGLLSVPGVSPSAQDCLLSRVGHHVPGVRIVHRLDRDTSGVMVLARDAESHRILSVAFERREVGKE
;
A
#
# COMPACT_ATOMS: atom_id res chain seq x y z
N VAL A 1 29.25 -1.08 2.22
CA VAL A 1 27.95 -1.67 2.60
C VAL A 1 27.27 -0.62 3.44
N VAL A 2 26.18 -0.02 2.97
CA VAL A 2 25.48 1.04 3.71
C VAL A 2 24.64 0.34 4.77
N GLU A 3 25.01 0.48 6.03
CA GLU A 3 24.18 0.03 7.16
C GLU A 3 22.83 0.76 7.07
N PRO A 4 21.67 0.07 7.17
CA PRO A 4 20.39 0.75 7.17
C PRO A 4 20.32 1.67 8.40
N LEU A 5 20.16 2.97 8.18
CA LEU A 5 20.04 4.00 9.22
C LEU A 5 18.78 3.84 10.10
N TYR A 6 17.96 2.83 9.81
CA TYR A 6 16.74 2.50 10.51
C TYR A 6 16.76 1.00 10.80
N GLU A 7 16.87 0.64 12.08
CA GLU A 7 16.51 -0.70 12.51
C GLU A 7 15.03 -0.91 12.16
N TYR A 8 14.75 -1.88 11.30
CA TYR A 8 13.36 -2.31 11.12
C TYR A 8 12.86 -2.74 12.49
N PRO A 9 11.77 -2.16 13.02
CA PRO A 9 11.16 -2.71 14.20
C PRO A 9 10.88 -4.20 13.91
N PRO A 10 11.04 -5.10 14.91
CA PRO A 10 10.71 -6.50 14.72
C PRO A 10 9.33 -6.55 14.06
N ALA A 11 9.23 -7.24 12.91
CA ALA A 11 8.00 -7.26 12.12
C ALA A 11 6.84 -7.50 13.08
N ALA A 12 5.99 -6.48 13.27
CA ALA A 12 4.83 -6.62 14.12
C ALA A 12 4.07 -7.86 13.64
N PRO A 13 3.56 -8.71 14.53
CA PRO A 13 2.88 -9.92 14.11
C PRO A 13 1.84 -9.57 13.04
N VAL A 14 1.99 -10.17 11.85
CA VAL A 14 1.00 -10.04 10.78
C VAL A 14 -0.34 -10.66 11.19
N ASP A 15 -0.31 -11.46 12.25
CA ASP A 15 -1.45 -12.06 12.91
C ASP A 15 -2.40 -10.97 13.43
N GLY A 16 -3.61 -10.94 12.89
CA GLY A 16 -4.65 -9.98 13.24
C GLY A 16 -4.71 -8.74 12.34
N LEU A 17 -3.83 -8.61 11.35
CA LEU A 17 -3.95 -7.56 10.34
C LEU A 17 -5.15 -7.84 9.40
N PRO A 18 -5.83 -6.79 8.89
CA PRO A 18 -6.96 -6.98 8.01
C PRO A 18 -6.61 -7.80 6.76
N VAL A 19 -7.46 -8.77 6.45
CA VAL A 19 -7.42 -9.53 5.21
C VAL A 19 -8.75 -9.34 4.51
N GLY A 20 -8.69 -8.89 3.26
CA GLY A 20 -9.88 -8.73 2.43
C GLY A 20 -9.78 -9.56 1.16
N SER A 21 -10.88 -9.64 0.42
CA SER A 21 -10.84 -10.23 -0.91
C SER A 21 -9.74 -9.54 -1.73
N GLY A 22 -8.83 -10.32 -2.32
CA GLY A 22 -7.80 -9.83 -3.23
C GLY A 22 -6.65 -9.01 -2.63
N PHE A 23 -6.50 -8.92 -1.30
CA PHE A 23 -5.30 -8.34 -0.68
C PHE A 23 -5.05 -8.87 0.74
N ARG A 24 -3.80 -8.80 1.20
CA ARG A 24 -3.40 -9.07 2.58
C ARG A 24 -2.57 -7.91 3.12
N VAL A 25 -2.88 -7.38 4.30
CA VAL A 25 -1.99 -6.42 4.96
C VAL A 25 -0.81 -7.19 5.56
N ILE A 26 0.42 -6.75 5.27
CA ILE A 26 1.66 -7.39 5.74
C ILE A 26 2.46 -6.51 6.70
N TYR A 27 2.15 -5.21 6.76
CA TYR A 27 2.70 -4.28 7.75
C TYR A 27 1.78 -3.08 7.90
N MET A 28 1.66 -2.55 9.12
CA MET A 28 0.92 -1.33 9.40
C MET A 28 1.50 -0.64 10.63
N ASP A 29 1.81 0.64 10.51
CA ASP A 29 2.18 1.51 11.62
C ASP A 29 1.38 2.81 11.55
N ALA A 30 1.73 3.83 12.34
CA ALA A 30 1.01 5.11 12.36
C ALA A 30 0.96 5.84 11.01
N GLN A 31 1.95 5.63 10.13
CA GLN A 31 2.18 6.42 8.92
C GLN A 31 1.80 5.67 7.64
N ILE A 32 2.00 4.34 7.61
CA ILE A 32 1.83 3.54 6.38
C ILE A 32 1.06 2.24 6.61
N VAL A 33 0.52 1.73 5.50
CA VAL A 33 0.04 0.36 5.37
C VAL A 33 0.73 -0.29 4.20
N VAL A 34 1.30 -1.46 4.40
CA VAL A 34 1.87 -2.28 3.33
C VAL A 34 0.96 -3.47 3.11
N VAL A 35 0.61 -3.70 1.85
CA VAL A 35 -0.31 -4.75 1.43
C VAL A 35 0.30 -5.58 0.31
N GLU A 36 0.00 -6.86 0.30
CA GLU A 36 0.17 -7.71 -0.88
C GLU A 36 -1.14 -7.72 -1.67
N LYS A 37 -1.13 -7.11 -2.86
CA LYS A 37 -2.25 -7.07 -3.79
C LYS A 37 -2.26 -8.35 -4.63
N ALA A 38 -3.42 -9.01 -4.75
CA ALA A 38 -3.60 -10.10 -5.69
C ALA A 38 -3.70 -9.59 -7.15
N SER A 39 -3.40 -10.47 -8.09
CA SER A 39 -3.71 -10.24 -9.51
C SER A 39 -5.23 -10.18 -9.73
N GLY A 40 -5.67 -9.40 -10.73
CA GLY A 40 -7.08 -9.19 -11.07
C GLY A 40 -7.77 -8.05 -10.30
N LEU A 41 -7.13 -7.48 -9.28
CA LEU A 41 -7.64 -6.34 -8.50
C LEU A 41 -7.03 -5.02 -8.98
N LEU A 42 -7.87 -4.02 -9.25
CA LEU A 42 -7.42 -2.66 -9.57
C LEU A 42 -6.71 -2.02 -8.37
N SER A 43 -5.67 -1.22 -8.58
CA SER A 43 -5.02 -0.47 -7.49
C SER A 43 -5.87 0.72 -6.99
N VAL A 44 -6.50 1.43 -7.93
CA VAL A 44 -7.33 2.62 -7.70
C VAL A 44 -8.65 2.48 -8.46
N PRO A 45 -9.69 3.28 -8.16
CA PRO A 45 -10.94 3.21 -8.90
C PRO A 45 -10.72 3.43 -10.40
N GLY A 46 -11.36 2.59 -11.21
CA GLY A 46 -11.43 2.77 -12.65
C GLY A 46 -12.35 3.92 -13.04
N VAL A 47 -12.35 4.25 -14.33
CA VAL A 47 -13.14 5.39 -14.86
C VAL A 47 -14.63 5.09 -14.86
N SER A 48 -15.03 3.84 -15.11
CA SER A 48 -16.45 3.48 -15.19
C SER A 48 -17.05 3.27 -13.79
N PRO A 49 -18.37 3.52 -13.62
CA PRO A 49 -19.08 3.20 -12.37
C PRO A 49 -19.00 1.73 -11.97
N SER A 50 -18.86 0.83 -12.95
CA SER A 50 -18.69 -0.62 -12.72
C SER A 50 -17.27 -1.01 -12.25
N ALA A 51 -16.30 -0.10 -12.33
CA ALA A 51 -14.89 -0.36 -12.02
C ALA A 51 -14.42 0.36 -10.74
N GLN A 52 -15.31 0.67 -9.81
CA GLN A 52 -14.97 1.37 -8.57
C GLN A 52 -14.34 0.45 -7.50
N ASP A 53 -14.54 -0.86 -7.64
CA ASP A 53 -13.98 -1.85 -6.74
C ASP A 53 -12.47 -2.03 -7.00
N CYS A 54 -11.65 -1.69 -6.01
CA CYS A 54 -10.19 -1.63 -6.10
C CYS A 54 -9.54 -1.83 -4.73
N LEU A 55 -8.21 -1.98 -4.72
CA LEU A 55 -7.40 -2.09 -3.51
C LEU A 55 -7.63 -0.89 -2.59
N LEU A 56 -7.57 0.35 -3.11
CA LEU A 56 -7.73 1.56 -2.30
C LEU A 56 -9.07 1.57 -1.55
N SER A 57 -10.18 1.27 -2.23
CA SER A 57 -11.50 1.26 -1.60
C SER A 57 -11.63 0.10 -0.60
N ARG A 58 -11.13 -1.09 -0.92
CA ARG A 58 -11.16 -2.25 0.00
C ARG A 58 -10.30 -2.02 1.25
N VAL A 59 -9.07 -1.52 1.12
CA VAL A 59 -8.22 -1.17 2.27
C VAL A 59 -8.86 -0.04 3.07
N GLY A 60 -9.46 0.95 2.41
CA GLY A 60 -10.14 2.09 3.05
C GLY A 60 -11.31 1.71 3.96
N HIS A 61 -11.96 0.57 3.74
CA HIS A 61 -12.98 0.05 4.65
C HIS A 61 -12.40 -0.36 6.02
N HIS A 62 -11.14 -0.80 6.04
CA HIS A 62 -10.45 -1.23 7.27
C HIS A 62 -9.56 -0.13 7.85
N VAL A 63 -9.01 0.72 6.99
CA VAL A 63 -8.08 1.80 7.35
C VAL A 63 -8.60 3.12 6.76
N PRO A 64 -9.50 3.81 7.47
CA PRO A 64 -10.07 5.07 6.98
C PRO A 64 -8.99 6.12 6.70
N GLY A 65 -9.16 6.87 5.60
CA GLY A 65 -8.25 7.95 5.23
C GLY A 65 -6.97 7.51 4.52
N VAL A 66 -6.79 6.22 4.26
CA VAL A 66 -5.66 5.69 3.49
C VAL A 66 -5.58 6.30 2.09
N ARG A 67 -4.36 6.50 1.58
CA ARG A 67 -4.06 7.21 0.33
C ARG A 67 -3.08 6.42 -0.53
N ILE A 68 -3.32 6.43 -1.83
CA ILE A 68 -2.46 5.76 -2.81
C ILE A 68 -1.24 6.64 -3.13
N VAL A 69 -0.04 6.04 -3.17
CA VAL A 69 1.21 6.76 -3.54
C VAL A 69 1.88 6.16 -4.77
N HIS A 70 1.55 4.90 -5.12
CA HIS A 70 1.96 4.25 -6.35
C HIS A 70 0.92 3.19 -6.76
N ARG A 71 1.02 2.65 -7.98
CA ARG A 71 0.09 1.63 -8.50
C ARG A 71 0.83 0.42 -9.04
N LEU A 72 0.19 -0.73 -8.91
CA LEU A 72 0.40 -1.90 -9.76
C LEU A 72 -0.73 -1.98 -10.79
N ASP A 73 -0.47 -2.58 -11.94
CA ASP A 73 -1.54 -2.86 -12.90
C ASP A 73 -2.49 -3.93 -12.37
N ARG A 74 -3.68 -4.02 -12.96
CA ARG A 74 -4.76 -4.91 -12.50
C ARG A 74 -4.26 -6.34 -12.32
N ASP A 75 -3.58 -6.86 -13.34
CA ASP A 75 -3.17 -8.26 -13.41
C ASP A 75 -1.78 -8.51 -12.80
N THR A 76 -1.16 -7.49 -12.22
CA THR A 76 0.09 -7.60 -11.47
C THR A 76 -0.21 -7.85 -10.00
N SER A 77 0.31 -8.95 -9.43
CA SER A 77 0.34 -9.16 -7.98
C SER A 77 1.60 -8.55 -7.37
N GLY A 78 1.58 -8.27 -6.07
CA GLY A 78 2.79 -7.89 -5.35
C GLY A 78 2.56 -6.85 -4.26
N VAL A 79 3.67 -6.35 -3.72
CA VAL A 79 3.68 -5.44 -2.58
C VAL A 79 3.35 -4.02 -3.01
N MET A 80 2.45 -3.39 -2.25
CA MET A 80 2.12 -1.98 -2.35
C MET A 80 2.21 -1.31 -0.99
N VAL A 81 2.59 -0.03 -1.00
CA VAL A 81 2.66 0.84 0.18
C VAL A 81 1.62 1.92 -0.01
N LEU A 82 0.82 2.15 1.01
CA LEU A 82 -0.19 3.20 1.09
C LEU A 82 0.10 4.09 2.30
N ALA A 83 -0.18 5.38 2.17
CA ALA A 83 -0.05 6.33 3.27
C ALA A 83 -1.33 6.39 4.11
N ARG A 84 -1.21 6.53 5.42
CA ARG A 84 -2.35 6.65 6.35
C ARG A 84 -2.80 8.09 6.59
N ASP A 85 -1.95 9.06 6.28
CA ASP A 85 -2.20 10.48 6.48
C ASP A 85 -1.63 11.32 5.31
N ALA A 86 -1.91 12.63 5.34
CA ALA A 86 -1.52 13.54 4.28
C ALA A 86 0.00 13.84 4.24
N GLU A 87 0.66 13.83 5.40
CA GLU A 87 2.10 14.08 5.51
C GLU A 87 2.89 12.91 4.94
N SER A 88 2.58 11.70 5.40
CA SER A 88 3.12 10.43 4.90
C SER A 88 2.87 10.28 3.40
N HIS A 89 1.69 10.68 2.91
CA HIS A 89 1.40 10.69 1.48
C HIS A 89 2.34 11.61 0.72
N ARG A 90 2.50 12.86 1.16
CA ARG A 90 3.41 13.84 0.52
C ARG A 90 4.85 13.32 0.47
N ILE A 91 5.37 12.81 1.59
CA ILE A 91 6.73 12.29 1.69
C ILE A 91 6.94 11.13 0.72
N LEU A 92 6.05 10.15 0.75
CA LEU A 92 6.15 8.97 -0.11
C LEU A 92 5.96 9.30 -1.59
N SER A 93 5.02 10.18 -1.94
CA SER A 93 4.84 10.62 -3.33
C SER A 93 6.13 11.21 -3.90
N VAL A 94 6.82 12.06 -3.13
CA VAL A 94 8.11 12.64 -3.54
C VAL A 94 9.18 11.56 -3.69
N ALA A 95 9.26 10.60 -2.75
CA ALA A 95 10.22 9.50 -2.83
C ALA A 95 10.00 8.62 -4.08
N PHE A 96 8.75 8.29 -4.41
CA PHE A 96 8.41 7.56 -5.64
C PHE A 96 8.72 8.36 -6.90
N GLU A 97 8.40 9.65 -6.91
CA GLU A 97 8.69 10.56 -8.02
C GLU A 97 10.20 10.66 -8.29
N ARG A 98 10.99 10.76 -7.22
CA ARG A 98 12.46 10.84 -7.28
C ARG A 98 13.15 9.50 -7.52
N ARG A 99 12.40 8.41 -7.63
CA ARG A 99 12.93 7.03 -7.77
C ARG A 99 13.88 6.64 -6.63
N GLU A 100 13.64 7.17 -5.44
CA GLU A 100 14.37 6.82 -4.22
C GLU A 100 13.87 5.49 -3.64
N VAL A 101 12.74 4.98 -4.14
CA VAL A 101 12.17 3.68 -3.78
C VAL A 101 12.62 2.61 -4.78
N GLY A 102 13.37 1.61 -4.30
CA GLY A 102 13.73 0.42 -5.06
C GLY A 102 12.54 -0.52 -5.26
N LYS A 103 12.46 -1.15 -6.43
CA LYS A 103 11.44 -2.16 -6.80
C LYS A 103 12.15 -3.29 -7.57
N GLU A 104 11.79 -4.53 -7.28
CA GLU A 104 12.28 -5.75 -7.96
C GLU A 104 11.13 -6.54 -8.55
#